data_AF-A0A525NYU1-F1
#
_entry.id   AF-A0A525NYU1-F1
#
_cell.length_a   1.000
_cell.length_b   1.000
_cell.length_c   1.000
_cell.angle_alpha   90.00
_cell.angle_beta   90.00
_cell.angle_gamma   90.00
#
_symmetry.space_group_name_H-M   'P 1'
#
loop_
_entity.id
_entity.type
_entity.pdbx_description
1 polymer ?
#
loop_
_entity_poly.entity_id
_entity_poly.type
_entity_poly.pdbx_seq_one_letter_code
_entity_poly.pdbx_strand_id
1 'polypeptide(L)'
;ENATKALEIVKTAQVDLLITDIGLPDQSGEDLAHEVRGLNPDMPLVFATGGVDDGLVTRMDNCQVLGKPFQEAKLLDVVETALR
;
A
#
# COMPACT_ATOMS: atom_id res chain seq x y z
N GLU A 1 12.56 -0.52 -6.14
CA GLU A 1 11.60 0.34 -6.88
C GLU A 1 11.19 1.48 -5.94
N ASN A 2 10.86 2.66 -6.45
CA ASN A 2 10.63 3.88 -5.67
C ASN A 2 9.17 4.39 -5.81
N ALA A 3 8.75 5.32 -4.96
CA ALA A 3 7.39 5.83 -4.94
C ALA A 3 7.02 6.60 -6.20
N THR A 4 7.95 7.42 -6.70
CA THR A 4 7.75 8.25 -7.89
C THR A 4 7.28 7.42 -9.09
N LYS A 5 7.96 6.30 -9.36
CA LYS A 5 7.60 5.40 -10.46
C LYS A 5 6.27 4.69 -10.24
N ALA A 6 5.94 4.33 -8.99
CA ALA A 6 4.65 3.74 -8.67
C ALA A 6 3.50 4.72 -8.97
N LEU A 7 3.67 6.00 -8.62
CA LEU A 7 2.69 7.04 -8.89
C LEU A 7 2.50 7.28 -10.40
N GLU A 8 3.57 7.24 -11.20
CA GLU A 8 3.47 7.33 -12.66
C GLU A 8 2.63 6.19 -13.25
N ILE A 9 2.81 4.96 -12.73
CA ILE A 9 2.01 3.79 -13.15
C ILE A 9 0.54 3.99 -12.78
N VAL A 10 0.25 4.40 -11.54
CA VAL A 10 -1.13 4.66 -11.09
C VAL A 10 -1.82 5.73 -11.94
N LYS A 11 -1.08 6.72 -12.44
CA LYS A 11 -1.64 7.78 -13.32
C LYS A 11 -1.92 7.30 -14.76
N THR A 12 -1.27 6.22 -15.20
CA THR A 12 -1.26 5.81 -16.62
C THR A 12 -1.90 4.45 -16.88
N ALA A 13 -2.13 3.65 -15.83
CA ALA A 13 -2.75 2.34 -15.90
C ALA A 13 -3.88 2.21 -14.87
N GLN A 14 -4.84 1.33 -15.16
CA GLN A 14 -5.82 0.93 -14.17
C GLN A 14 -5.13 0.02 -13.14
N VAL A 15 -5.17 0.45 -11.88
CA VAL A 15 -4.63 -0.28 -10.73
C VAL A 15 -5.79 -0.53 -9.78
N ASP A 16 -6.04 -1.79 -9.45
CA ASP A 16 -7.13 -2.19 -8.56
C ASP A 16 -6.67 -2.30 -7.09
N LEU A 17 -5.36 -2.39 -6.86
CA LEU A 17 -4.74 -2.50 -5.54
C LEU A 17 -3.30 -1.97 -5.57
N LEU A 18 -2.95 -1.11 -4.62
CA LEU A 18 -1.56 -0.73 -4.36
C LEU A 18 -1.01 -1.51 -3.16
N ILE A 19 0.07 -2.26 -3.38
CA ILE A 19 0.88 -2.85 -2.31
C ILE A 19 2.19 -2.07 -2.24
N THR A 20 2.49 -1.44 -1.10
CA THR A 20 3.69 -0.60 -0.94
C THR A 20 4.46 -0.91 0.34
N ASP A 21 5.78 -0.74 0.29
CA ASP A 21 6.61 -0.69 1.50
C ASP A 21 6.42 0.68 2.19
N ILE A 22 6.54 0.73 3.52
CA ILE A 22 6.63 1.99 4.27
C ILE A 22 7.99 2.65 4.03
N GLY A 23 9.07 1.85 3.99
CA GLY A 23 10.45 2.32 3.89
C GLY A 23 10.94 2.51 2.44
N LEU A 24 10.17 3.19 1.60
CA LEU A 24 10.60 3.51 0.22
C LEU A 24 11.78 4.52 0.24
N PRO A 25 12.66 4.49 -0.78
CA PRO A 25 13.93 5.24 -0.77
C PRO A 25 13.78 6.75 -1.02
N ASP A 26 12.69 7.20 -1.64
CA ASP A 26 12.44 8.59 -2.04
C ASP A 26 11.44 9.32 -1.14
N GLN A 27 10.34 8.65 -0.75
CA GLN A 27 9.37 9.14 0.24
C GLN A 27 8.79 7.97 1.02
N SER A 28 7.97 8.21 2.04
CA SER A 28 7.34 7.09 2.75
C SER A 28 6.25 6.42 1.89
N GLY A 29 5.97 5.16 2.17
CA GLY A 29 4.81 4.49 1.57
C GLY A 29 3.49 5.19 1.89
N GLU A 30 3.40 5.84 3.05
CA GLU A 30 2.21 6.59 3.48
C GLU A 30 2.00 7.85 2.63
N ASP A 31 3.07 8.60 2.35
CA ASP A 31 3.02 9.75 1.45
C ASP A 31 2.54 9.32 0.05
N LEU A 32 3.10 8.22 -0.47
CA LEU A 32 2.65 7.64 -1.74
C LEU A 32 1.16 7.27 -1.69
N ALA A 33 0.71 6.63 -0.61
CA ALA A 33 -0.68 6.24 -0.46
C ALA A 33 -1.62 7.45 -0.42
N HIS A 34 -1.23 8.55 0.24
CA HIS A 34 -1.99 9.79 0.23
C HIS A 34 -2.08 10.41 -1.18
N GLU A 35 -0.99 10.43 -1.93
CA GLU A 35 -1.00 10.91 -3.32
C GLU A 35 -1.88 10.05 -4.22
N VAL A 36 -1.81 8.73 -4.07
CA VAL A 36 -2.64 7.78 -4.82
C VAL A 36 -4.12 7.94 -4.46
N ARG A 37 -4.45 8.16 -3.18
CA ARG A 37 -5.82 8.48 -2.73
C ARG A 37 -6.32 9.81 -3.29
N GLY A 38 -5.43 10.77 -3.52
CA GLY A 38 -5.76 12.02 -4.22
C GLY A 38 -6.23 11.80 -5.68
N LEU A 39 -5.81 10.70 -6.30
CA LEU A 39 -6.20 10.31 -7.66
C LEU A 39 -7.40 9.36 -7.67
N ASN A 40 -7.42 8.40 -6.76
CA ASN A 40 -8.51 7.46 -6.55
C ASN A 40 -8.81 7.33 -5.04
N PRO A 41 -9.82 8.06 -4.54
CA PRO A 41 -10.17 8.07 -3.12
C PRO A 41 -10.49 6.70 -2.53
N ASP A 42 -10.95 5.75 -3.36
CA ASP A 42 -11.37 4.42 -2.92
C ASP A 42 -10.32 3.32 -3.16
N MET A 43 -9.16 3.65 -3.76
CA MET A 43 -8.06 2.72 -4.08
C MET A 43 -7.72 1.78 -2.92
N PRO A 44 -7.90 0.45 -3.03
CA PRO A 44 -7.42 -0.49 -2.02
C PRO A 44 -5.91 -0.37 -1.77
N LEU A 45 -5.50 -0.43 -0.50
CA LEU A 45 -4.11 -0.27 -0.08
C LEU A 45 -3.65 -1.42 0.83
N VAL A 46 -2.44 -1.91 0.60
CA VAL A 46 -1.73 -2.84 1.50
C VAL A 46 -0.35 -2.30 1.79
N PHE A 47 -0.05 -2.06 3.07
CA PHE A 47 1.29 -1.67 3.51
C PHE A 47 2.08 -2.88 3.98
N ALA A 48 3.25 -3.09 3.39
CA ALA A 48 4.18 -4.13 3.78
C ALA A 48 5.25 -3.55 4.73
N THR A 49 5.17 -3.83 6.03
CA THR A 49 6.06 -3.26 7.07
C THR A 49 7.02 -4.30 7.66
N GLY A 50 8.26 -3.92 7.97
CA GLY A 50 9.23 -4.77 8.69
C GLY A 50 9.42 -4.40 10.17
N GLY A 51 8.67 -3.42 10.70
CA GLY A 51 8.81 -2.89 12.06
C GLY A 51 7.50 -2.44 12.70
N VAL A 52 7.54 -2.11 13.99
CA VAL A 52 6.42 -2.02 14.94
C VAL A 52 5.56 -0.73 14.84
N ASP A 53 5.59 0.01 13.73
CA ASP A 53 4.76 1.22 13.62
C ASP A 53 3.40 0.92 12.98
N ASP A 54 2.63 0.08 13.68
CA ASP A 54 1.28 -0.35 13.30
C ASP A 54 0.24 0.79 13.45
N GLY A 55 0.59 1.89 14.12
CA GLY A 55 -0.36 2.91 14.59
C GLY A 55 -0.73 4.01 13.57
N LEU A 56 0.09 4.27 12.56
CA LEU A 56 -0.23 5.25 11.50
C LEU A 56 -1.08 4.62 10.40
N VAL A 57 -0.70 3.42 9.93
CA VAL A 57 -1.39 2.74 8.81
C VAL A 57 -2.86 2.44 9.14
N THR A 58 -3.18 2.14 10.41
CA THR A 58 -4.56 1.85 10.85
C THR A 58 -5.52 3.03 10.77
N ARG A 59 -5.07 4.24 10.41
CA ARG A 59 -5.92 5.44 10.32
C ARG A 59 -6.44 5.72 8.92
N MET A 60 -5.94 5.00 7.91
CA MET A 60 -6.42 5.13 6.53
C MET A 60 -7.57 4.18 6.28
N ASP A 61 -8.65 4.68 5.68
CA ASP A 61 -9.75 3.84 5.22
C ASP A 61 -9.30 2.91 4.09
N ASN A 62 -10.01 1.79 3.92
CA ASN A 62 -9.77 0.76 2.92
C ASN A 62 -8.29 0.34 2.80
N CYS A 63 -7.69 0.02 3.95
CA CYS A 63 -6.28 -0.26 4.10
C CYS A 63 -6.04 -1.54 4.91
N GLN A 64 -5.02 -2.32 4.51
CA GLN A 64 -4.53 -3.49 5.22
C GLN A 64 -3.04 -3.39 5.51
N VAL A 65 -2.58 -4.09 6.55
CA VAL A 65 -1.16 -4.19 6.93
C VAL A 65 -0.67 -5.62 6.73
N LEU A 66 0.50 -5.76 6.13
CA LEU A 66 1.21 -7.02 5.94
C LEU A 66 2.60 -6.94 6.60
N GLY A 67 2.74 -7.61 7.76
CA GLY A 67 4.01 -7.67 8.47
C GLY A 67 5.04 -8.59 7.78
N LYS A 68 6.28 -8.12 7.66
CA LYS A 68 7.42 -8.87 7.12
C LYS A 68 8.19 -9.57 8.26
N PRO A 69 8.71 -10.79 8.04
CA PRO A 69 8.51 -11.60 6.85
C PRO A 69 7.08 -12.19 6.81
N PHE A 70 6.51 -12.28 5.60
CA PHE A 70 5.20 -12.89 5.37
C PHE A 70 5.30 -14.14 4.50
N GLN A 71 4.34 -15.04 4.66
CA GLN A 71 4.15 -16.21 3.79
C GLN A 71 3.20 -15.86 2.64
N GLU A 72 3.30 -16.60 1.53
CA GLU A 72 2.43 -16.44 0.36
C GLU A 72 0.95 -16.51 0.71
N ALA A 73 0.55 -17.49 1.56
CA ALA A 73 -0.83 -17.62 2.02
C ALA A 73 -1.34 -16.35 2.73
N LYS A 74 -0.47 -15.66 3.48
CA LYS A 74 -0.86 -14.42 4.17
C LYS A 74 -0.97 -13.23 3.22
N LEU A 75 -0.11 -13.17 2.21
CA LEU A 75 -0.22 -12.17 1.15
C LEU A 75 -1.56 -12.33 0.39
N LEU A 76 -1.92 -13.57 0.02
CA LEU A 76 -3.17 -13.86 -0.68
C LEU A 76 -4.40 -13.46 0.14
N ASP A 77 -4.44 -13.84 1.42
CA ASP A 77 -5.50 -13.48 2.36
C ASP A 77 -5.72 -11.96 2.45
N VAL A 78 -4.63 -11.20 2.51
CA VAL A 78 -4.67 -9.73 2.57
C VAL A 78 -5.13 -9.11 1.24
N VAL A 79 -4.67 -9.63 0.10
CA VAL A 79 -5.09 -9.17 -1.23
C VAL A 79 -6.58 -9.44 -1.46
N GLU A 80 -7.05 -10.64 -1.14
CA GLU A 80 -8.47 -10.98 -1.25
C GLU A 80 -9.33 -10.10 -0.34
N THR A 81 -8.87 -9.80 0.87
CA THR A 81 -9.60 -8.94 1.79
C THR A 81 -9.64 -7.49 1.29
N ALA A 82 -8.56 -6.99 0.69
CA ALA A 82 -8.50 -5.61 0.18
C ALA A 82 -9.33 -5.38 -1.09
N LEU A 83 -9.54 -6.42 -1.90
CA LEU A 83 -10.29 -6.35 -3.16
C LEU A 83 -11.78 -6.72 -3.04
N ARG A 84 -12.26 -7.04 -1.84
CA ARG A 84 -13.68 -7.33 -1.58
C ARG A 84 -14.50 -6.06 -1.38
#